data_AF-A0A0F8ZT62-F1
#
_entry.id   AF-A0A0F8ZT62-F1
#
_cell.length_a   1.000
_cell.length_b   1.000
_cell.length_c   1.000
_cell.angle_alpha   90.00
_cell.angle_beta   90.00
_cell.angle_gamma   90.00
#
_symmetry.space_group_name_H-M   'P 1'
#
loop_
_entity.id
_entity.type
_entity.pdbx_description
1 polymer ?
#
loop_
_entity_poly.entity_id
_entity_poly.type
_entity_poly.pdbx_seq_one_letter_code
_entity_poly.pdbx_strand_id
1 'polypeptide(L)'
;MNEKVFPEDFSQLVTGDKDDPLLPHIIHAINNADKIDLAVSFIRISGFRKLKSALQDAAERGAKIRIITGDYLKVTEPTALVQLLN
;
A
#
# COMPACT_ATOMS: atom_id res chain seq x y z
N MET A 1 -31.46 6.68 11.41
CA MET A 1 -30.18 7.42 11.25
C MET A 1 -29.13 6.55 11.93
N ASN A 2 -28.63 5.55 11.21
CA ASN A 2 -27.71 4.57 11.78
C ASN A 2 -26.31 5.11 11.58
N GLU A 3 -25.67 5.51 12.67
CA GLU A 3 -24.23 5.76 12.70
C GLU A 3 -23.53 4.55 12.10
N LYS A 4 -22.78 4.78 11.02
CA LYS A 4 -21.78 3.82 10.58
C LYS A 4 -20.75 3.75 11.70
N VAL A 5 -20.87 2.73 12.54
CA VAL A 5 -19.83 2.35 13.48
C VAL A 5 -18.62 1.96 12.63
N PHE A 6 -17.65 2.87 12.54
CA PHE A 6 -16.34 2.55 11.98
C PHE A 6 -15.68 1.51 12.91
N PRO A 7 -15.15 0.40 12.37
CA PRO A 7 -14.47 -0.58 13.21
C PRO A 7 -13.23 0.07 13.84
N GLU A 8 -12.99 -0.29 15.11
CA GLU A 8 -11.90 0.12 16.02
C GLU A 8 -10.73 0.89 15.38
N ASP A 9 -10.52 2.11 15.92
CA ASP A 9 -9.53 3.12 15.55
C ASP A 9 -8.20 2.52 15.06
N PHE A 10 -7.96 2.60 13.75
CA PHE A 10 -6.59 2.58 13.25
C PHE A 10 -5.91 3.83 13.81
N SER A 11 -5.04 3.63 14.81
CA SER A 11 -4.20 4.68 15.38
C SER A 11 -3.63 5.57 14.28
N GLN A 12 -3.77 6.89 14.42
CA GLN A 12 -3.19 7.84 13.46
C GLN A 12 -1.66 7.77 13.43
N LEU A 13 -1.04 7.16 14.43
CA LEU A 13 0.38 6.88 14.52
C LEU A 13 0.64 5.40 14.28
N VAL A 14 1.54 5.12 13.33
CA VAL A 14 2.11 3.80 13.10
C VAL A 14 3.60 3.85 13.39
N THR A 15 4.11 3.05 14.33
CA THR A 15 5.51 3.12 14.79
C THR A 15 6.44 2.17 14.02
N GLY A 16 5.90 1.09 13.45
CA GLY A 16 6.66 0.11 12.68
C GLY A 16 7.48 -0.87 13.51
N ASP A 17 7.23 -0.97 14.81
CA ASP A 17 7.84 -1.95 15.69
C ASP A 17 7.11 -3.32 15.65
N LYS A 18 7.40 -4.20 16.60
CA LYS A 18 6.80 -5.55 16.64
C LYS A 18 5.34 -5.54 17.06
N ASP A 19 4.96 -4.58 17.89
CA ASP A 19 3.63 -4.47 18.47
C ASP A 19 2.72 -3.65 17.54
N ASP A 20 3.30 -2.76 16.73
CA ASP A 20 2.60 -1.94 15.73
C ASP A 20 3.28 -1.93 14.34
N PRO A 21 3.24 -3.06 13.61
CA PRO A 21 3.90 -3.18 12.31
C PRO A 21 3.16 -2.42 11.20
N LEU A 22 3.91 -1.77 10.31
CA LEU A 22 3.34 -0.95 9.22
C LEU A 22 2.50 -1.73 8.19
N LEU A 23 2.86 -2.98 7.91
CA LEU A 23 2.28 -3.73 6.79
C LEU A 23 0.75 -3.99 6.92
N PRO A 24 0.22 -4.49 8.06
CA PRO A 24 -1.22 -4.63 8.26
C PRO A 24 -2.02 -3.35 8.01
N HIS A 25 -1.51 -2.20 8.43
CA HIS A 25 -2.16 -0.89 8.22
C HIS A 25 -2.29 -0.55 6.74
N ILE A 26 -1.20 -0.73 5.97
CA ILE A 26 -1.21 -0.49 4.53
C ILE A 26 -2.17 -1.46 3.81
N ILE A 27 -2.17 -2.75 4.17
CA ILE A 27 -3.07 -3.74 3.57
C ILE A 27 -4.54 -3.37 3.86
N HIS A 28 -4.86 -3.00 5.10
CA HIS A 28 -6.20 -2.56 5.46
C HIS A 28 -6.63 -1.34 4.65
N ALA A 29 -5.77 -0.33 4.53
CA ALA A 29 -6.05 0.86 3.74
C ALA A 29 -6.29 0.53 2.26
N ILE A 30 -5.46 -0.32 1.64
CA ILE A 30 -5.62 -0.78 0.25
C ILE A 30 -6.96 -1.51 0.06
N ASN A 31 -7.32 -2.38 0.99
CA ASN A 31 -8.53 -3.21 0.87
C ASN A 31 -9.83 -2.41 0.93
N ASN A 32 -9.81 -1.23 1.56
CA ASN A 32 -11.00 -0.40 1.76
C ASN A 32 -11.04 0.87 0.88
N ALA A 33 -10.02 1.10 0.05
CA ALA A 33 -9.92 2.32 -0.77
C ALA A 33 -10.46 2.12 -2.19
N ASP A 34 -11.26 3.10 -2.66
CA ASP A 34 -11.66 3.22 -4.07
C ASP A 34 -10.58 3.92 -4.93
N LYS A 35 -9.65 4.61 -4.27
CA LYS A 35 -8.54 5.33 -4.90
C LYS A 35 -7.28 5.21 -4.05
N ILE A 36 -6.18 4.81 -4.68
CA ILE A 36 -4.90 4.56 -4.03
C ILE A 36 -3.83 5.40 -4.74
N ASP A 37 -3.27 6.38 -4.03
CA ASP A 37 -2.17 7.22 -4.51
C ASP A 37 -0.93 6.95 -3.65
N LEU A 38 0.07 6.24 -4.19
CA LEU A 38 1.32 5.96 -3.50
C LEU A 38 2.42 6.92 -3.97
N ALA A 39 2.87 7.82 -3.09
CA ALA A 39 4.02 8.67 -3.31
C ALA A 39 5.17 8.20 -2.40
N VAL A 40 6.07 7.39 -2.95
CA VAL A 40 7.14 6.73 -2.18
C VAL A 40 8.50 7.00 -2.80
N SER A 41 9.52 7.23 -1.98
CA SER A 41 10.86 7.53 -2.51
C SER A 41 11.51 6.33 -3.20
N PHE A 42 11.22 5.11 -2.72
CA PHE A 42 11.88 3.88 -3.16
C PHE A 42 10.93 2.69 -3.17
N ILE A 43 11.09 1.80 -4.14
CA ILE A 43 10.39 0.52 -4.19
C ILE A 43 11.41 -0.62 -4.28
N ARG A 44 11.32 -1.56 -3.33
CA ARG A 44 12.10 -2.80 -3.31
C ARG A 44 11.19 -3.99 -3.61
N ILE A 45 11.71 -5.01 -4.28
CA ILE A 45 10.93 -6.21 -4.65
C ILE A 45 10.35 -6.92 -3.43
N SER A 46 11.10 -6.95 -2.32
CA SER A 46 10.69 -7.60 -1.07
C SER A 46 9.49 -6.92 -0.43
N GLY A 47 9.39 -5.59 -0.53
CA GLY A 47 8.24 -4.82 -0.08
C GLY A 47 7.06 -4.99 -1.03
N PHE A 48 7.30 -4.86 -2.33
CA PHE A 48 6.25 -5.00 -3.35
C PHE A 48 5.55 -6.36 -3.28
N ARG A 49 6.30 -7.46 -3.15
CA ARG A 49 5.73 -8.81 -3.02
C ARG A 49 4.74 -8.95 -1.87
N LYS A 50 4.91 -8.19 -0.79
CA LYS A 50 4.00 -8.19 0.36
C LYS A 50 2.69 -7.46 0.07
N LEU A 51 2.72 -6.48 -0.83
CA LEU A 51 1.56 -5.65 -1.21
C LEU A 51 0.84 -6.17 -2.46
N LYS A 52 1.49 -7.01 -3.26
CA LYS A 52 1.02 -7.42 -4.58
C LYS A 52 -0.42 -7.93 -4.58
N SER A 53 -0.76 -8.89 -3.71
CA SER A 53 -2.12 -9.46 -3.67
C SER A 53 -3.18 -8.40 -3.39
N ALA A 54 -2.96 -7.57 -2.36
CA ALA A 54 -3.92 -6.53 -2.00
C ALA A 54 -4.12 -5.48 -3.12
N LEU A 55 -3.04 -5.11 -3.82
CA LEU A 55 -3.12 -4.20 -4.96
C LEU A 55 -3.85 -4.83 -6.15
N GLN A 56 -3.67 -6.12 -6.40
CA GLN A 56 -4.41 -6.87 -7.43
C GLN A 56 -5.90 -6.92 -7.09
N ASP A 57 -6.24 -7.31 -5.85
CA ASP A 57 -7.63 -7.37 -5.40
C ASP A 57 -8.32 -5.98 -5.47
N ALA A 58 -7.58 -4.91 -5.18
CA ALA A 58 -8.06 -3.54 -5.32
C ALA A 58 -8.29 -3.15 -6.79
N ALA A 59 -7.37 -3.50 -7.69
CA ALA A 59 -7.53 -3.27 -9.12
C ALA A 59 -8.74 -4.05 -9.69
N GLU A 60 -8.92 -5.30 -9.29
CA GLU A 60 -10.07 -6.14 -9.71
C GLU A 60 -11.41 -5.57 -9.23
N ARG A 61 -11.43 -4.97 -8.04
CA ARG A 61 -12.60 -4.23 -7.51
C ARG A 61 -12.85 -2.90 -8.24
N GLY A 62 -11.92 -2.45 -9.10
CA GLY A 62 -12.03 -1.22 -9.88
C GLY A 62 -11.42 0.01 -9.19
N ALA A 63 -10.62 -0.16 -8.14
CA ALA A 63 -9.95 0.94 -7.48
C ALA A 63 -8.95 1.63 -8.42
N LYS A 64 -8.89 2.96 -8.39
CA LYS A 64 -7.93 3.73 -9.17
C LYS A 64 -6.59 3.79 -8.46
N ILE A 65 -5.58 3.10 -9.00
CA ILE A 65 -4.24 3.02 -8.42
C ILE A 65 -3.26 3.92 -9.21
N ARG A 66 -2.54 4.78 -8.52
CA ARG A 66 -1.45 5.60 -9.07
C ARG A 66 -0.23 5.50 -8.16
N ILE A 67 0.94 5.33 -8.76
CA ILE A 67 2.20 5.24 -8.03
C ILE A 67 3.17 6.24 -8.63
N ILE A 68 3.76 7.06 -7.77
CA ILE A 68 4.88 7.95 -8.08
C ILE A 68 6.06 7.49 -7.24
N THR A 69 7.16 7.15 -7.90
CA THR A 69 8.42 6.77 -7.27
C THR A 69 9.59 7.44 -7.96
N GLY A 70 10.70 7.60 -7.23
CA GLY A 70 11.95 8.11 -7.77
C GLY A 70 12.98 6.99 -7.99
N ASP A 71 14.03 7.33 -8.71
CA ASP A 71 15.30 6.59 -8.82
C ASP A 71 16.44 7.29 -8.09
N TYR A 72 16.11 8.34 -7.30
CA TYR A 72 17.04 9.02 -6.40
C TYR A 72 17.80 7.97 -5.58
N LEU A 73 19.09 8.14 -5.32
CA LEU A 73 20.00 7.15 -4.68
C LEU A 73 20.11 5.74 -5.33
N LYS A 74 19.45 5.44 -6.45
CA LYS A 74 19.49 4.14 -7.16
C LYS A 74 19.07 2.92 -6.31
N VAL A 75 18.20 3.11 -5.32
CA VAL A 75 17.70 2.01 -4.46
C VAL A 75 16.46 1.33 -5.06
N THR A 76 15.70 2.01 -5.92
CA THR A 76 14.55 1.43 -6.62
C THR A 76 15.00 0.30 -7.56
N GLU A 77 14.52 -0.92 -7.32
CA GLU A 77 14.91 -2.09 -8.09
C GLU A 77 14.10 -2.17 -9.41
N PRO A 78 14.74 -2.23 -10.60
CA PRO A 78 14.03 -2.29 -11.87
C PRO A 78 13.03 -3.44 -11.97
N THR A 79 13.35 -4.59 -11.35
CA THR A 79 12.46 -5.75 -11.31
C THR A 79 11.15 -5.47 -10.56
N ALA A 80 11.16 -4.60 -9.54
CA ALA A 80 9.95 -4.21 -8.84
C ALA A 80 9.05 -3.33 -9.72
N LEU A 81 9.64 -2.43 -10.52
CA LEU A 81 8.90 -1.61 -11.50
C LEU A 81 8.27 -2.47 -12.60
N VAL A 82 9.01 -3.45 -13.13
CA VAL A 82 8.47 -4.37 -14.15
C VAL A 82 7.26 -5.14 -13.61
N GLN A 83 7.30 -5.60 -12.35
CA GLN A 83 6.15 -6.29 -11.77
C GLN A 83 4.97 -5.38 -11.39
N LEU A 84 5.17 -4.06 -11.34
CA LEU A 84 4.09 -3.10 -11.13
C LEU A 84 3.31 -2.80 -12.41
N LEU A 85 3.96 -2.94 -13.57
CA LEU A 85 3.35 -2.71 -14.89
C LEU A 85 2.60 -3.94 -15.43
N ASN A 86 2.78 -5.11 -14.81
CA ASN A 86 2.24 -6.40 -15.23
C ASN A 86 1.21 -6.92 -14.22
#